data_AF-A0A0P7HYK2-F1
#
_entry.id   AF-A0A0P7HYK2-F1
#
_cell.length_a   1.000
_cell.length_b   1.000
_cell.length_c   1.000
_cell.angle_alpha   90.00
_cell.angle_beta   90.00
_cell.angle_gamma   90.00
#
_symmetry.space_group_name_H-M   'P 1'
#
loop_
_entity.id
_entity.type
_entity.pdbx_description
1 polymer ?
#
loop_
_entity_poly.entity_id
_entity_poly.type
_entity_poly.pdbx_seq_one_letter_code
_entity_poly.pdbx_strand_id
1 'polypeptide(L)'
;MPSVGRITRSLLVGVLHAAGLLGVALELGYAVGPAEYTAIGLLWRYGGLVVVAAVPVWLALRFRLVVPLLALVLTTGYVFGMELTPPGPTFHDVAEFERLDEPTGIIVVENGLYIVRYMMNASVWLVGFLFAGLVEAVSRSDWRRLPAPPGLPDWLSPPVSRRQAVSVAAAGGLLHLVVMVWFARRLGVTITGGYEWVLYASSTVGMWLLAAVPLYLLVRHRLVVPATLLTGFIVIDVRSEFAASVEDAHALYFGAWFVFLAIFLIGGLVEYGLRQVDSLRRMVSRRGNRH
;
A
#
# COMPACT_ATOMS: atom_id res chain seq x y z
N MET A 1 13.25 -22.10 -11.26
CA MET A 1 13.48 -20.73 -11.76
C MET A 1 12.16 -20.14 -12.22
N PRO A 2 11.81 -18.88 -11.87
CA PRO A 2 10.67 -18.23 -12.52
C PRO A 2 10.94 -18.25 -14.04
N SER A 3 9.99 -18.75 -14.83
CA SER A 3 10.16 -18.75 -16.28
C SER A 3 10.38 -17.31 -16.72
N VAL A 4 11.52 -17.00 -17.35
CA VAL A 4 11.91 -15.65 -17.81
C VAL A 4 10.72 -14.94 -18.46
N GLY A 5 9.92 -15.66 -19.25
CA GLY A 5 8.71 -15.13 -19.88
C GLY A 5 7.65 -14.53 -18.94
N ARG A 6 7.51 -14.98 -17.68
CA ARG A 6 6.58 -14.35 -16.72
C ARG A 6 7.08 -13.00 -16.24
N ILE A 7 8.39 -12.89 -15.97
CA ILE A 7 9.04 -11.64 -15.55
C ILE A 7 8.97 -10.63 -16.70
N THR A 8 9.31 -11.05 -17.92
CA THR A 8 9.23 -10.19 -19.10
C THR A 8 7.81 -9.66 -19.33
N ARG A 9 6.78 -10.53 -19.23
CA ARG A 9 5.38 -10.11 -19.38
C ARG A 9 4.95 -9.12 -18.30
N SER A 10 5.30 -9.36 -17.04
CA SER A 10 4.95 -8.44 -15.96
C SER A 10 5.63 -7.08 -16.11
N LEU A 11 6.90 -7.07 -16.53
CA LEU A 11 7.62 -5.82 -16.80
C LEU A 11 7.00 -5.07 -17.99
N LEU A 12 6.63 -5.77 -19.06
CA LEU A 12 5.95 -5.15 -20.20
C LEU A 12 4.64 -4.48 -19.78
N VAL A 13 3.82 -5.15 -18.96
CA VAL A 13 2.59 -4.54 -18.42
C VAL A 13 2.92 -3.34 -17.55
N GLY A 14 3.97 -3.40 -16.73
CA GLY A 14 4.45 -2.26 -15.95
C GLY A 14 4.84 -1.06 -16.81
N VAL A 15 5.57 -1.30 -17.90
CA VAL A 15 5.95 -0.26 -18.87
C VAL A 15 4.73 0.35 -19.55
N LEU A 16 3.77 -0.48 -19.99
CA LEU A 16 2.53 0.01 -20.61
C LEU A 16 1.68 0.82 -19.62
N HIS A 17 1.60 0.38 -18.37
CA HIS A 17 0.92 1.12 -17.29
C HIS A 17 1.58 2.48 -17.04
N ALA A 18 2.90 2.52 -16.88
CA ALA A 18 3.64 3.76 -16.70
C ALA A 18 3.48 4.72 -17.89
N ALA A 19 3.60 4.19 -19.12
CA ALA A 19 3.43 4.97 -20.34
C ALA A 19 2.02 5.53 -20.50
N GLY A 20 0.99 4.75 -20.15
CA GLY A 20 -0.40 5.22 -20.18
C GLY A 20 -0.65 6.37 -19.20
N LEU A 21 -0.16 6.25 -17.95
CA LEU A 21 -0.29 7.31 -16.95
C LEU A 21 0.46 8.58 -17.37
N LEU A 22 1.70 8.43 -17.84
CA LEU A 22 2.52 9.55 -18.31
C LEU A 22 1.91 10.21 -19.54
N GLY A 23 1.41 9.42 -20.50
CA GLY A 23 0.78 9.92 -21.71
C GLY A 23 -0.42 10.80 -21.42
N VAL A 24 -1.35 10.30 -20.59
CA VAL A 24 -2.52 11.07 -20.15
C VAL A 24 -2.12 12.31 -19.36
N ALA A 25 -1.15 12.18 -18.44
CA ALA A 25 -0.72 13.33 -17.65
C ALA A 25 -0.12 14.45 -18.52
N LEU A 26 0.71 14.09 -19.51
CA LEU A 26 1.31 15.04 -20.46
C LEU A 26 0.25 15.66 -21.39
N GLU A 27 -0.71 14.86 -21.87
CA GLU A 27 -1.81 15.34 -22.71
C GLU A 27 -2.70 16.36 -21.97
N LEU A 28 -2.89 16.15 -20.67
CA LEU A 28 -3.62 17.08 -19.81
C LEU A 28 -2.80 18.31 -19.38
N GLY A 29 -1.53 18.41 -19.79
CA GLY A 29 -0.68 19.57 -19.51
C GLY A 29 0.11 19.52 -18.19
N TYR A 30 0.17 18.37 -17.51
CA TYR A 30 0.98 18.25 -16.30
C TYR A 30 2.49 18.27 -16.59
N ALA A 31 3.22 19.01 -15.77
CA ALA A 31 4.69 19.02 -15.76
C ALA A 31 5.25 17.74 -15.11
N VAL A 32 5.18 16.62 -15.85
CA VAL A 32 5.72 15.31 -15.43
C VAL A 32 6.77 14.76 -16.41
N GLY A 33 7.22 15.62 -17.34
CA GLY A 33 8.22 15.27 -18.34
C GLY A 33 9.60 15.01 -17.72
N PRO A 34 10.53 14.38 -18.46
CA PRO A 34 11.83 14.02 -17.90
C PRO A 34 12.69 15.21 -17.45
N ALA A 35 12.47 16.38 -18.05
CA ALA A 35 13.18 17.62 -17.71
C ALA A 35 12.85 18.13 -16.29
N GLU A 36 11.73 17.69 -15.72
CA GLU A 36 11.25 18.11 -14.39
C GLU A 36 11.95 17.37 -13.24
N TYR A 37 12.79 16.38 -13.55
CA TYR A 37 13.38 15.51 -12.54
C TYR A 37 14.88 15.32 -12.72
N THR A 38 15.58 15.20 -11.59
CA THR A 38 16.97 14.72 -11.58
C THR A 38 17.03 13.26 -12.07
N ALA A 39 18.22 12.78 -12.47
CA ALA A 39 18.39 11.39 -12.88
C ALA A 39 17.90 10.36 -11.83
N ILE A 40 18.14 10.65 -10.55
CA ILE A 40 17.65 9.83 -9.43
C ILE A 40 16.11 9.95 -9.32
N GLY A 41 15.58 11.15 -9.49
CA GLY A 41 14.14 11.40 -9.53
C GLY A 41 13.45 10.61 -10.66
N LEU A 42 14.03 10.58 -11.85
CA LEU A 42 13.52 9.81 -12.99
C LEU A 42 13.48 8.31 -12.69
N LEU A 43 14.59 7.76 -12.18
CA LEU A 43 14.66 6.35 -11.82
C LEU A 43 13.59 5.99 -10.78
N TRP A 44 13.44 6.83 -9.74
CA TRP A 44 12.46 6.61 -8.69
C TRP A 44 11.02 6.73 -9.19
N ARG A 45 10.71 7.77 -9.98
CA ARG A 45 9.36 8.05 -10.49
C ARG A 45 8.94 7.03 -11.54
N TYR A 46 9.71 6.92 -12.62
CA TYR A 46 9.33 6.06 -13.74
C TYR A 46 9.59 4.59 -13.43
N GLY A 47 10.70 4.27 -12.76
CA GLY A 47 10.94 2.92 -12.27
C GLY A 47 9.90 2.49 -11.25
N GLY A 48 9.52 3.36 -10.32
CA GLY A 48 8.44 3.13 -9.36
C GLY A 48 7.10 2.82 -10.03
N LEU A 49 6.74 3.57 -11.09
CA LEU A 49 5.54 3.33 -11.89
C LEU A 49 5.56 1.98 -12.63
N VAL A 50 6.71 1.58 -13.15
CA VAL A 50 6.82 0.26 -13.77
C VAL A 50 6.65 -0.83 -12.72
N VAL A 51 7.33 -0.69 -11.57
CA VAL A 51 7.33 -1.70 -10.50
C VAL A 51 5.96 -1.83 -9.84
N VAL A 52 5.25 -0.73 -9.58
CA VAL A 52 3.94 -0.74 -8.91
C VAL A 52 2.90 -1.56 -9.65
N ALA A 53 2.99 -1.63 -10.99
CA ALA A 53 2.14 -2.50 -11.81
C ALA A 53 2.77 -3.87 -12.09
N ALA A 54 4.07 -3.93 -12.35
CA ALA A 54 4.74 -5.20 -12.66
C ALA A 54 4.66 -6.20 -11.51
N VAL A 55 4.76 -5.75 -10.26
CA VAL A 55 4.74 -6.64 -9.08
C VAL A 55 3.38 -7.33 -8.92
N PRO A 56 2.22 -6.64 -8.86
CA PRO A 56 0.91 -7.29 -8.82
C PRO A 56 0.69 -8.27 -9.98
N VAL A 57 1.08 -7.90 -11.19
CA VAL A 57 0.96 -8.77 -12.39
C VAL A 57 1.82 -10.01 -12.23
N TRP A 58 3.06 -9.85 -11.76
CA TRP A 58 3.95 -10.97 -11.50
C TRP A 58 3.39 -11.90 -10.42
N LEU A 59 2.84 -11.35 -9.32
CA LEU A 59 2.19 -12.13 -8.27
C LEU A 59 1.00 -12.94 -8.80
N ALA A 60 0.19 -12.33 -9.67
CA ALA A 60 -0.91 -13.03 -10.35
C ALA A 60 -0.40 -14.14 -11.28
N LEU A 61 0.62 -13.89 -12.10
CA LEU A 61 1.17 -14.88 -13.03
C LEU A 61 1.94 -16.01 -12.33
N ARG A 62 2.64 -15.71 -11.23
CA ARG A 62 3.51 -16.66 -10.53
C ARG A 62 2.76 -17.46 -9.48
N PHE A 63 1.92 -16.80 -8.68
CA PHE A 63 1.27 -17.36 -7.50
C PHE A 63 -0.26 -17.36 -7.60
N ARG A 64 -0.83 -16.88 -8.72
CA ARG A 64 -2.29 -16.77 -8.91
C ARG A 64 -2.95 -15.87 -7.87
N LEU A 65 -2.21 -14.92 -7.30
CA LEU A 65 -2.73 -13.94 -6.34
C LEU A 65 -3.44 -12.83 -7.12
N VAL A 66 -4.75 -12.72 -6.95
CA VAL A 66 -5.60 -11.81 -7.73
C VAL A 66 -5.89 -10.50 -7.00
N VAL A 67 -5.84 -10.48 -5.67
CA VAL A 67 -6.20 -9.30 -4.86
C VAL A 67 -5.28 -8.11 -5.16
N PRO A 68 -3.94 -8.25 -5.25
CA PRO A 68 -3.06 -7.14 -5.62
C PRO A 68 -3.38 -6.58 -7.01
N LEU A 69 -3.70 -7.47 -7.96
CA LEU A 69 -4.01 -7.08 -9.33
C LEU A 69 -5.34 -6.33 -9.40
N LEU A 70 -6.36 -6.80 -8.67
CA LEU A 70 -7.64 -6.09 -8.56
C LEU A 70 -7.46 -4.73 -7.91
N ALA A 71 -6.68 -4.63 -6.84
CA ALA A 71 -6.37 -3.36 -6.19
C ALA A 71 -5.66 -2.40 -7.16
N LEU A 72 -4.69 -2.88 -7.95
CA LEU A 72 -4.04 -2.10 -9.00
C LEU A 72 -5.05 -1.60 -10.05
N VAL A 73 -5.90 -2.47 -10.58
CA VAL A 73 -6.88 -2.12 -11.62
C VAL A 73 -7.89 -1.10 -11.08
N LEU A 74 -8.42 -1.31 -9.87
CA LEU A 74 -9.40 -0.42 -9.27
C LEU A 74 -8.81 0.96 -8.97
N THR A 75 -7.59 1.02 -8.43
CA THR A 75 -6.92 2.30 -8.12
C THR A 75 -6.55 3.06 -9.39
N THR A 76 -5.97 2.37 -10.38
CA THR A 76 -5.62 2.97 -11.67
C THR A 76 -6.87 3.43 -12.43
N GLY A 77 -7.91 2.60 -12.45
CA GLY A 77 -9.18 2.92 -13.09
C GLY A 77 -9.89 4.10 -12.42
N TYR A 78 -9.86 4.18 -11.09
CA TYR A 78 -10.35 5.35 -10.36
C TYR A 78 -9.60 6.62 -10.74
N VAL A 79 -8.26 6.56 -10.78
CA VAL A 79 -7.42 7.71 -11.15
C VAL A 79 -7.72 8.21 -12.56
N PHE A 80 -7.74 7.31 -13.56
CA PHE A 80 -8.13 7.71 -14.92
C PHE A 80 -9.56 8.21 -14.98
N GLY A 81 -10.49 7.57 -14.26
CA GLY A 81 -11.88 7.99 -14.20
C GLY A 81 -12.03 9.41 -13.68
N MET A 82 -11.33 9.75 -12.59
CA MET A 82 -11.38 11.10 -12.03
C MET A 82 -10.70 12.14 -12.92
N GLU A 83 -9.59 11.79 -13.58
CA GLU A 83 -8.84 12.75 -14.40
C GLU A 83 -9.46 13.00 -15.79
N LEU A 84 -10.16 12.00 -16.34
CA LEU A 84 -10.73 12.06 -17.68
C LEU A 84 -12.23 12.41 -17.69
N THR A 85 -12.88 12.43 -16.52
CA THR A 85 -14.30 12.84 -16.43
C THR A 85 -14.38 14.34 -16.19
N PRO A 86 -15.18 15.09 -16.97
CA PRO A 86 -15.36 16.52 -16.75
C PRO A 86 -15.90 16.88 -15.35
N PRO A 87 -15.52 18.03 -14.78
CA PRO A 87 -14.54 18.99 -15.31
C PRO A 87 -13.11 18.44 -15.25
N GLY A 88 -12.34 18.62 -16.33
CA GLY A 88 -10.92 18.27 -16.37
C GLY A 88 -10.05 19.27 -15.59
N PRO A 89 -8.73 19.02 -15.50
CA PRO A 89 -7.85 19.88 -14.73
C PRO A 89 -7.74 21.29 -15.33
N THR A 90 -7.84 22.30 -14.47
CA THR A 90 -7.62 23.70 -14.82
C THR A 90 -6.39 24.22 -14.11
N PHE A 91 -5.52 24.92 -14.85
CA PHE A 91 -4.23 25.39 -14.38
C PHE A 91 -4.28 26.90 -14.24
N HIS A 92 -4.02 27.39 -13.03
CA HIS A 92 -4.07 28.79 -12.65
C HIS A 92 -2.72 29.20 -12.05
N ASP A 93 -2.20 30.36 -12.43
CA ASP A 93 -1.07 30.94 -11.70
C ASP A 93 -1.54 31.46 -10.33
N VAL A 94 -0.74 31.32 -9.27
CA VAL A 94 -1.05 31.90 -7.95
C VAL A 94 -1.33 33.41 -8.04
N ALA A 95 -0.69 34.12 -8.98
CA ALA A 95 -0.95 35.52 -9.26
C ALA A 95 -2.43 35.81 -9.57
N GLU A 96 -3.15 34.88 -10.22
CA GLU A 96 -4.57 35.04 -10.53
C GLU A 96 -5.44 35.05 -9.26
N PHE A 97 -5.08 34.22 -8.27
CA PHE A 97 -5.80 34.14 -7.00
C PHE A 97 -5.45 35.31 -6.06
N GLU A 98 -4.17 35.68 -6.02
CA GLU A 98 -3.67 36.77 -5.18
C GLU A 98 -3.82 38.16 -5.81
N ARG A 99 -4.28 38.22 -7.08
CA ARG A 99 -4.44 39.45 -7.88
C ARG A 99 -3.13 40.24 -8.00
N LEU A 100 -2.04 39.52 -8.25
CA LEU A 100 -0.74 40.12 -8.49
C LEU A 100 -0.61 40.57 -9.95
N ASP A 101 0.10 41.67 -10.18
CA ASP A 101 0.29 42.24 -11.53
C ASP A 101 1.23 41.40 -12.40
N GLU A 102 2.10 40.60 -11.78
CA GLU A 102 3.09 39.76 -12.45
C GLU A 102 2.86 38.27 -12.14
N PRO A 103 3.06 37.36 -13.13
CA PRO A 103 2.97 35.93 -12.90
C PRO A 103 4.00 35.45 -11.88
N THR A 104 3.57 34.60 -10.94
CA THR A 104 4.48 33.99 -9.97
C THR A 104 5.25 32.80 -10.54
N GLY A 105 4.73 32.19 -11.61
CA GLY A 105 5.22 30.93 -12.14
C GLY A 105 4.85 29.71 -11.28
N ILE A 106 4.08 29.91 -10.20
CA ILE A 106 3.59 28.84 -9.34
C ILE A 106 2.19 28.47 -9.83
N ILE A 107 2.04 27.25 -10.35
CA ILE A 107 0.78 26.77 -10.90
C ILE A 107 0.00 25.98 -9.86
N VAL A 108 -1.24 26.39 -9.62
CA VAL A 108 -2.26 25.67 -8.88
C VAL A 108 -3.16 24.93 -9.86
N VAL A 109 -3.48 23.68 -9.54
CA VAL A 109 -4.36 22.86 -10.37
C VAL A 109 -5.67 22.62 -9.63
N GLU A 110 -6.77 23.06 -10.22
CA GLU A 110 -8.11 22.74 -9.75
C GLU A 110 -8.68 21.53 -10.51
N ASN A 111 -9.63 20.82 -9.88
CA ASN A 111 -10.37 19.70 -10.49
C ASN A 111 -9.49 18.55 -11.06
N GLY A 112 -8.31 18.31 -10.50
CA GLY A 112 -7.41 17.25 -10.98
C GLY A 112 -6.39 16.78 -9.95
N LEU A 113 -5.21 16.38 -10.44
CA LEU A 113 -4.04 15.87 -9.70
C LEU A 113 -4.15 14.41 -9.23
N TYR A 114 -5.21 13.67 -9.57
CA TYR A 114 -5.33 12.27 -9.18
C TYR A 114 -4.19 11.46 -9.79
N ILE A 115 -3.89 11.67 -11.08
CA ILE A 115 -2.84 10.98 -11.80
C ILE A 115 -1.46 11.34 -11.25
N VAL A 116 -1.21 12.62 -11.00
CA VAL A 116 0.05 13.11 -10.43
C VAL A 116 0.26 12.56 -9.03
N ARG A 117 -0.75 12.61 -8.15
CA ARG A 117 -0.66 12.10 -6.78
C ARG A 117 -0.50 10.57 -6.77
N TYR A 118 -1.15 9.86 -7.68
CA TYR A 118 -0.96 8.42 -7.85
C TYR A 118 0.49 8.09 -8.21
N MET A 119 1.01 8.76 -9.24
CA MET A 119 2.40 8.59 -9.70
C MET A 119 3.39 8.97 -8.62
N MET A 120 3.11 10.04 -7.87
CA MET A 120 3.98 10.50 -6.82
C MET A 120 4.08 9.48 -5.68
N ASN A 121 2.99 8.78 -5.38
CA ASN A 121 2.90 7.87 -4.23
C ASN A 121 2.99 6.38 -4.62
N ALA A 122 3.54 6.07 -5.80
CA ALA A 122 3.66 4.70 -6.32
C ALA A 122 4.33 3.70 -5.35
N SER A 123 5.30 4.16 -4.54
CA SER A 123 5.96 3.34 -3.51
C SER A 123 5.00 2.90 -2.40
N VAL A 124 4.10 3.79 -1.97
CA VAL A 124 3.10 3.50 -0.93
C VAL A 124 2.06 2.51 -1.46
N TRP A 125 1.58 2.73 -2.70
CA TRP A 125 0.71 1.80 -3.41
C TRP A 125 1.33 0.40 -3.53
N LEU A 126 2.61 0.32 -3.89
CA LEU A 126 3.34 -0.94 -4.02
C LEU A 126 3.38 -1.71 -2.69
N VAL A 127 3.63 -1.04 -1.56
CA VAL A 127 3.60 -1.69 -0.23
C VAL A 127 2.20 -2.21 0.07
N GLY A 128 1.15 -1.42 -0.19
CA GLY A 128 -0.23 -1.85 -0.05
C GLY A 128 -0.54 -3.11 -0.88
N PHE A 129 -0.11 -3.15 -2.14
CA PHE A 129 -0.32 -4.31 -3.02
C PHE A 129 0.47 -5.54 -2.59
N LEU A 130 1.71 -5.37 -2.11
CA LEU A 130 2.51 -6.46 -1.56
C LEU A 130 1.84 -7.08 -0.32
N PHE A 131 1.34 -6.23 0.59
CA PHE A 131 0.67 -6.70 1.81
C PHE A 131 -0.67 -7.35 1.50
N ALA A 132 -1.44 -6.81 0.55
CA ALA A 132 -2.64 -7.45 0.04
C ALA A 132 -2.35 -8.86 -0.53
N GLY A 133 -1.24 -9.02 -1.25
CA GLY A 133 -0.83 -10.30 -1.81
C GLY A 133 -0.44 -11.30 -0.73
N LEU A 134 0.25 -10.84 0.32
CA LEU A 134 0.61 -11.66 1.46
C LEU A 134 -0.62 -12.10 2.27
N VAL A 135 -1.57 -11.19 2.50
CA VAL A 135 -2.87 -11.47 3.11
C VAL A 135 -3.62 -12.53 2.30
N GLU A 136 -3.74 -12.36 0.98
CA GLU A 136 -4.40 -13.33 0.12
C GLU A 136 -3.69 -14.70 0.17
N ALA A 137 -2.36 -14.71 0.07
CA ALA A 137 -1.57 -15.94 0.03
C ALA A 137 -1.77 -16.78 1.29
N VAL A 138 -1.71 -16.14 2.46
CA VAL A 138 -1.91 -16.80 3.74
C VAL A 138 -3.36 -17.22 3.93
N SER A 139 -4.32 -16.36 3.58
CA SER A 139 -5.76 -16.67 3.67
C SER A 139 -6.13 -17.91 2.86
N ARG A 140 -5.65 -17.99 1.61
CA ARG A 140 -5.93 -19.14 0.72
C ARG A 140 -5.23 -20.42 1.12
N SER A 141 -4.20 -20.34 1.96
CA SER A 141 -3.55 -21.53 2.52
C SER A 141 -4.38 -22.17 3.62
N ASP A 142 -5.18 -21.37 4.34
CA ASP A 142 -6.05 -21.83 5.43
C ASP A 142 -7.47 -22.15 4.96
N TRP A 143 -7.94 -21.46 3.91
CA TRP A 143 -9.34 -21.50 3.50
C TRP A 143 -9.62 -22.58 2.45
N ARG A 144 -10.29 -23.67 2.87
CA ARG A 144 -10.54 -24.87 2.05
C ARG A 144 -11.36 -24.63 0.76
N ARG A 145 -12.09 -23.52 0.66
CA ARG A 145 -12.94 -23.22 -0.50
C ARG A 145 -12.16 -22.66 -1.69
N LEU A 146 -10.98 -22.09 -1.45
CA LEU A 146 -10.14 -21.54 -2.50
C LEU A 146 -8.92 -22.43 -2.72
N PRO A 147 -8.45 -22.58 -3.96
CA PRO A 147 -7.23 -23.33 -4.23
C PRO A 147 -6.04 -22.62 -3.60
N ALA A 148 -5.18 -23.39 -2.92
CA ALA A 148 -3.94 -22.86 -2.35
C ALA A 148 -3.04 -22.25 -3.45
N PRO A 149 -2.30 -21.16 -3.16
CA PRO A 149 -1.42 -20.56 -4.15
C PRO A 149 -0.27 -21.51 -4.53
N PRO A 150 0.02 -21.72 -5.82
CA PRO A 150 1.03 -22.67 -6.25
C PRO A 150 2.47 -22.22 -5.96
N GLY A 151 3.26 -23.12 -5.37
CA GLY A 151 4.69 -22.95 -5.17
C GLY A 151 5.02 -21.71 -4.33
N LEU A 152 4.27 -21.51 -3.24
CA LEU A 152 4.62 -20.54 -2.20
C LEU A 152 6.00 -20.88 -1.62
N PRO A 153 6.79 -19.86 -1.25
CA PRO A 153 8.04 -20.09 -0.53
C PRO A 153 7.82 -20.81 0.81
N ASP A 154 8.84 -21.55 1.27
CA ASP A 154 8.77 -22.30 2.52
C ASP A 154 8.50 -21.42 3.74
N TRP A 155 8.98 -20.17 3.72
CA TRP A 155 8.72 -19.20 4.80
C TRP A 155 7.25 -18.73 4.88
N LEU A 156 6.42 -19.05 3.89
CA LEU A 156 4.96 -18.88 3.90
C LEU A 156 4.18 -20.18 4.04
N SER A 157 4.85 -21.32 3.97
CA SER A 157 4.20 -22.63 4.03
C SER A 157 4.23 -23.16 5.48
N PRO A 158 3.09 -23.58 6.05
CA PRO A 158 3.07 -24.06 7.42
C PRO A 158 3.73 -25.46 7.51
N PRO A 159 4.43 -25.78 8.63
CA PRO A 159 4.67 -24.92 9.79
C PRO A 159 5.85 -23.94 9.58
N VAL A 160 5.63 -22.65 9.89
CA VAL A 160 6.70 -21.63 9.84
C VAL A 160 7.38 -21.49 11.21
N SER A 161 8.71 -21.55 11.25
CA SER A 161 9.47 -21.39 12.49
C SER A 161 9.35 -19.96 13.06
N ARG A 162 9.55 -19.81 14.39
CA ARG A 162 9.53 -18.49 15.04
C ARG A 162 10.58 -17.55 14.43
N ARG A 163 11.79 -18.04 14.15
CA ARG A 163 12.86 -17.23 13.56
C ARG A 163 12.47 -16.71 12.18
N GLN A 164 11.95 -17.57 11.31
CA GLN A 164 11.48 -17.15 9.98
C GLN A 164 10.35 -16.12 10.08
N ALA A 165 9.36 -16.34 10.96
CA ALA A 165 8.28 -15.38 11.15
C ALA A 165 8.78 -14.02 11.64
N VAL A 166 9.73 -13.99 12.58
CA VAL A 166 10.37 -12.75 13.04
C VAL A 166 11.12 -12.07 11.90
N SER A 167 11.89 -12.81 11.10
CA SER A 167 12.63 -12.23 9.98
C SER A 167 11.70 -11.59 8.93
N VAL A 168 10.62 -12.28 8.57
CA VAL A 168 9.63 -11.76 7.60
C VAL A 168 8.91 -10.53 8.16
N ALA A 169 8.49 -10.59 9.43
CA ALA A 169 7.86 -9.47 10.12
C ALA A 169 8.78 -8.26 10.22
N ALA A 170 10.04 -8.46 10.61
CA ALA A 170 11.02 -7.38 10.73
C ALA A 170 11.33 -6.75 9.37
N ALA A 171 11.47 -7.55 8.31
CA ALA A 171 11.71 -7.06 6.96
C ALA A 171 10.50 -6.29 6.40
N GLY A 172 9.28 -6.80 6.57
CA GLY A 172 8.06 -6.12 6.16
C GLY A 172 7.82 -4.84 6.98
N GLY A 173 8.11 -4.88 8.28
CA GLY A 173 8.13 -3.71 9.15
C GLY A 173 9.11 -2.65 8.69
N LEU A 174 10.33 -3.06 8.29
CA LEU A 174 11.36 -2.13 7.82
C LEU A 174 10.95 -1.49 6.48
N LEU A 175 10.40 -2.28 5.55
CA LEU A 175 9.86 -1.77 4.29
C LEU A 175 8.77 -0.73 4.55
N HIS A 176 7.81 -1.04 5.42
CA HIS A 176 6.73 -0.13 5.79
C HIS A 176 7.28 1.15 6.46
N LEU A 177 8.21 1.02 7.41
CA LEU A 177 8.88 2.16 8.04
C LEU A 177 9.52 3.08 7.00
N VAL A 178 10.33 2.53 6.10
CA VAL A 178 11.07 3.33 5.11
C VAL A 178 10.10 4.09 4.22
N VAL A 179 9.05 3.42 3.75
CA VAL A 179 8.06 4.02 2.85
C VAL A 179 7.20 5.06 3.57
N MET A 180 6.73 4.78 4.79
CA MET A 180 5.89 5.72 5.54
C MET A 180 6.67 6.92 6.06
N VAL A 181 7.93 6.76 6.48
CA VAL A 181 8.77 7.90 6.86
C VAL A 181 9.09 8.77 5.63
N TRP A 182 9.38 8.16 4.48
CA TRP A 182 9.53 8.91 3.23
C TRP A 182 8.24 9.64 2.87
N PHE A 183 7.09 9.00 3.05
CA PHE A 183 5.78 9.59 2.75
C PHE A 183 5.49 10.79 3.66
N ALA A 184 5.69 10.66 4.98
CA ALA A 184 5.61 11.76 5.94
C ALA A 184 6.50 12.95 5.53
N ARG A 185 7.76 12.69 5.15
CA ARG A 185 8.67 13.74 4.67
C ARG A 185 8.16 14.41 3.41
N ARG A 186 7.64 13.64 2.46
CA ARG A 186 7.08 14.17 1.20
C ARG A 186 5.86 15.06 1.46
N LEU A 187 5.05 14.71 2.46
CA LEU A 187 3.89 15.47 2.87
C LEU A 187 4.24 16.69 3.72
N GLY A 188 5.50 16.85 4.12
CA GLY A 188 5.90 17.93 5.02
C GLY A 188 5.31 17.76 6.42
N VAL A 189 5.00 16.52 6.84
CA VAL A 189 4.53 16.24 8.19
C VAL A 189 5.61 16.68 9.16
N THR A 190 5.31 17.75 9.89
CA THR A 190 6.17 18.32 10.91
C THR A 190 5.55 18.11 12.27
N ILE A 191 6.37 17.67 13.22
CA ILE A 191 5.96 17.56 14.62
C ILE A 191 6.47 18.80 15.34
N THR A 192 5.55 19.68 15.73
CA THR A 192 5.88 20.91 16.47
C THR A 192 5.77 20.69 17.98
N GLY A 193 6.71 21.26 18.74
CA GLY A 193 6.67 21.30 20.21
C GLY A 193 7.94 20.73 20.83
N GLY A 194 8.37 21.22 22.01
CA GLY A 194 9.73 21.02 22.57
C GLY A 194 10.29 19.60 22.76
N TYR A 195 9.58 18.54 22.33
CA TYR A 195 9.98 17.13 22.35
C TYR A 195 10.04 16.49 20.94
N GLU A 196 10.22 17.28 19.88
CA GLU A 196 10.18 16.82 18.47
C GLU A 196 11.00 15.55 18.21
N TRP A 197 12.26 15.51 18.66
CA TRP A 197 13.14 14.34 18.46
C TRP A 197 12.59 13.05 19.06
N VAL A 198 11.95 13.12 20.23
CA VAL A 198 11.35 11.96 20.91
C VAL A 198 10.13 11.48 20.12
N LEU A 199 9.32 12.42 19.63
CA LEU A 199 8.13 12.11 18.86
C LEU A 199 8.47 11.54 17.48
N TYR A 200 9.50 12.04 16.80
CA TYR A 200 9.99 11.45 15.55
C TYR A 200 10.59 10.05 15.76
N ALA A 201 11.37 9.84 16.82
CA ALA A 201 11.91 8.53 17.15
C ALA A 201 10.78 7.53 17.47
N SER A 202 9.81 7.96 18.28
CA SER A 202 8.60 7.17 18.61
C SER A 202 7.81 6.81 17.36
N SER A 203 7.52 7.78 16.50
CA SER A 203 6.74 7.57 15.28
C SER A 203 7.48 6.65 14.30
N THR A 204 8.80 6.80 14.18
CA THR A 204 9.63 5.91 13.36
C THR A 204 9.54 4.46 13.86
N VAL A 205 9.75 4.22 15.16
CA VAL A 205 9.57 2.89 15.75
C VAL A 205 8.14 2.39 15.58
N GLY A 206 7.16 3.28 15.72
CA GLY A 206 5.75 3.04 15.49
C GLY A 206 5.46 2.51 14.09
N MET A 207 6.02 3.14 13.05
CA MET A 207 5.86 2.69 11.67
C MET A 207 6.45 1.30 11.46
N TRP A 208 7.56 0.97 12.12
CA TRP A 208 8.09 -0.39 12.07
C TRP A 208 7.14 -1.40 12.73
N LEU A 209 6.67 -1.09 13.94
CA LEU A 209 5.81 -1.98 14.72
C LEU A 209 4.44 -2.20 14.08
N LEU A 210 3.85 -1.15 13.49
CA LEU A 210 2.54 -1.18 12.83
C LEU A 210 2.47 -2.22 11.72
N ALA A 211 3.58 -2.50 11.04
CA ALA A 211 3.65 -3.58 10.07
C ALA A 211 4.25 -4.85 10.65
N ALA A 212 5.34 -4.78 11.43
CA ALA A 212 5.99 -5.97 11.97
C ALA A 212 5.05 -6.83 12.81
N VAL A 213 4.22 -6.23 13.67
CA VAL A 213 3.32 -6.96 14.56
C VAL A 213 2.22 -7.70 13.77
N PRO A 214 1.40 -7.04 12.93
CA PRO A 214 0.41 -7.74 12.11
C PRO A 214 1.02 -8.81 11.19
N LEU A 215 2.18 -8.56 10.60
CA LEU A 215 2.86 -9.52 9.72
C LEU A 215 3.37 -10.73 10.50
N TYR A 216 3.88 -10.55 11.71
CA TYR A 216 4.24 -11.66 12.59
C TYR A 216 3.02 -12.52 12.92
N LEU A 217 1.90 -11.88 13.30
CA LEU A 217 0.64 -12.57 13.59
C LEU A 217 0.11 -13.32 12.37
N LEU A 218 0.20 -12.72 11.18
CA LEU A 218 -0.20 -13.36 9.93
C LEU A 218 0.66 -14.59 9.61
N VAL A 219 1.98 -14.46 9.65
CA VAL A 219 2.90 -15.54 9.22
C VAL A 219 2.95 -16.67 10.25
N ARG A 220 3.07 -16.32 11.54
CA ARG A 220 3.24 -17.29 12.63
C ARG A 220 1.92 -17.89 13.08
N HIS A 221 0.90 -17.06 13.26
CA HIS A 221 -0.37 -17.44 13.90
C HIS A 221 -1.53 -17.51 12.91
N ARG A 222 -1.29 -17.15 11.64
CA ARG A 222 -2.30 -17.15 10.57
C ARG A 222 -3.50 -16.25 10.87
N LEU A 223 -3.31 -15.24 11.72
CA LEU A 223 -4.33 -14.22 11.98
C LEU A 223 -4.31 -13.22 10.82
N VAL A 224 -5.39 -13.23 10.04
CA VAL A 224 -5.53 -12.49 8.79
C VAL A 224 -6.02 -11.06 9.04
N VAL A 225 -6.86 -10.86 10.06
CA VAL A 225 -7.52 -9.59 10.34
C VAL A 225 -6.53 -8.46 10.60
N PRO A 226 -5.50 -8.60 11.47
CA PRO A 226 -4.55 -7.52 11.72
C PRO A 226 -3.86 -7.02 10.45
N ALA A 227 -3.39 -7.94 9.60
CA ALA A 227 -2.68 -7.59 8.37
C ALA A 227 -3.63 -7.04 7.29
N THR A 228 -4.89 -7.48 7.30
CA THR A 228 -5.93 -6.92 6.42
C THR A 228 -6.25 -5.48 6.80
N LEU A 229 -6.40 -5.19 8.10
CA LEU A 229 -6.61 -3.83 8.60
C LEU A 229 -5.43 -2.93 8.23
N LEU A 230 -4.19 -3.35 8.52
CA LEU A 230 -2.98 -2.64 8.09
C LEU A 230 -3.00 -2.33 6.58
N THR A 231 -3.29 -3.34 5.76
CA THR A 231 -3.34 -3.17 4.29
C THR A 231 -4.43 -2.16 3.89
N GLY A 232 -5.61 -2.26 4.49
CA GLY A 232 -6.71 -1.32 4.25
C GLY A 232 -6.35 0.11 4.66
N PHE A 233 -5.70 0.29 5.81
CA PHE A 233 -5.24 1.60 6.25
C PHE A 233 -4.21 2.19 5.30
N ILE A 234 -3.20 1.43 4.86
CA ILE A 234 -2.22 1.91 3.87
C ILE A 234 -2.92 2.43 2.61
N VAL A 235 -3.93 1.70 2.12
CA VAL A 235 -4.71 2.10 0.94
C VAL A 235 -5.55 3.36 1.19
N ILE A 236 -6.17 3.46 2.37
CA ILE A 236 -6.97 4.64 2.75
C ILE A 236 -6.07 5.87 2.93
N ASP A 237 -4.91 5.69 3.57
CA ASP A 237 -3.91 6.72 3.85
C ASP A 237 -3.35 7.33 2.56
N VAL A 238 -2.93 6.50 1.61
CA VAL A 238 -2.49 7.03 0.31
C VAL A 238 -3.65 7.55 -0.55
N ARG A 239 -4.88 7.05 -0.34
CA ARG A 239 -6.07 7.56 -1.05
C ARG A 239 -6.52 8.90 -0.50
N SER A 240 -6.35 9.20 0.79
CA SER A 240 -6.76 10.50 1.34
C SER A 240 -6.01 11.64 0.67
N GLU A 241 -4.79 11.37 0.18
CA GLU A 241 -4.08 12.30 -0.69
C GLU A 241 -4.85 12.67 -1.95
N PHE A 242 -5.85 11.93 -2.42
CA PHE A 242 -6.66 12.38 -3.56
C PHE A 242 -7.69 13.44 -3.18
N ALA A 243 -8.08 13.51 -1.91
CA ALA A 243 -8.92 14.57 -1.40
C ALA A 243 -8.04 15.74 -0.96
N ALA A 244 -8.33 16.96 -1.41
CA ALA A 244 -7.77 18.14 -0.78
C ALA A 244 -8.51 18.38 0.55
N SER A 245 -8.09 17.70 1.62
CA SER A 245 -8.61 17.92 2.98
C SER A 245 -7.58 18.60 3.87
N VAL A 246 -8.07 19.41 4.82
CA VAL A 246 -7.24 20.04 5.87
C VAL A 246 -6.72 18.98 6.84
N GLU A 247 -7.43 17.87 6.98
CA GLU A 247 -7.03 16.72 7.78
C GLU A 247 -6.05 15.85 6.98
N ASP A 248 -4.82 15.72 7.50
CA ASP A 248 -3.80 14.82 6.96
C ASP A 248 -3.92 13.46 7.69
N ALA A 249 -4.50 12.47 7.02
CA ALA A 249 -4.64 11.12 7.55
C ALA A 249 -3.28 10.50 7.89
N HIS A 250 -2.24 10.85 7.13
CA HIS A 250 -0.90 10.35 7.35
C HIS A 250 -0.28 10.96 8.60
N ALA A 251 -0.50 12.25 8.85
CA ALA A 251 -0.05 12.88 10.09
C ALA A 251 -0.65 12.20 11.33
N LEU A 252 -1.95 11.83 11.28
CA LEU A 252 -2.59 11.06 12.34
C LEU A 252 -2.01 9.65 12.45
N TYR A 253 -1.83 8.95 11.32
CA TYR A 253 -1.22 7.63 11.28
C TYR A 253 0.19 7.62 11.87
N PHE A 254 0.98 8.63 11.53
CA PHE A 254 2.36 8.80 11.96
C PHE A 254 2.45 9.15 13.45
N GLY A 255 1.71 10.16 13.90
CA GLY A 255 1.77 10.67 15.27
C GLY A 255 1.01 9.82 16.30
N ALA A 256 -0.11 9.21 15.92
CA ALA A 256 -0.98 8.40 16.78
C ALA A 256 -0.90 6.90 16.47
N TRP A 257 0.25 6.42 15.97
CA TRP A 257 0.47 5.05 15.52
C TRP A 257 0.01 3.97 16.51
N PHE A 258 0.10 4.23 17.82
CA PHE A 258 -0.32 3.30 18.87
C PHE A 258 -1.83 3.03 18.86
N VAL A 259 -2.66 3.98 18.43
CA VAL A 259 -4.11 3.81 18.26
C VAL A 259 -4.39 2.80 17.15
N PHE A 260 -3.71 2.94 16.00
CA PHE A 260 -3.86 2.02 14.88
C PHE A 260 -3.35 0.62 15.25
N LEU A 261 -2.23 0.52 15.97
CA LEU A 261 -1.73 -0.76 16.46
C LEU A 261 -2.74 -1.42 17.42
N ALA A 262 -3.35 -0.65 18.32
CA ALA A 262 -4.39 -1.16 19.21
C ALA A 262 -5.59 -1.71 18.43
N ILE A 263 -6.06 -1.00 17.39
CA ILE A 263 -7.13 -1.47 16.51
C ILE A 263 -6.75 -2.81 15.84
N PHE A 264 -5.51 -2.94 15.35
CA PHE A 264 -5.05 -4.16 14.70
C PHE A 264 -5.01 -5.34 15.68
N LEU A 265 -4.54 -5.09 16.91
CA LEU A 265 -4.47 -6.09 17.97
C LEU A 265 -5.86 -6.53 18.43
N ILE A 266 -6.81 -5.60 18.58
CA ILE A 266 -8.21 -5.91 18.89
C ILE A 266 -8.79 -6.82 17.80
N GLY A 267 -8.59 -6.47 16.52
CA GLY A 267 -9.01 -7.31 15.39
C GLY A 267 -8.40 -8.73 15.45
N GLY A 268 -7.13 -8.84 15.80
CA GLY A 268 -6.45 -10.12 16.00
C GLY A 268 -7.00 -10.93 17.19
N LEU A 269 -7.33 -10.27 18.31
CA LEU A 269 -7.93 -10.91 19.48
C LEU A 269 -9.33 -11.45 19.16
N VAL A 270 -10.14 -10.67 18.46
CA VAL A 270 -11.48 -11.09 17.99
C VAL A 270 -11.36 -12.30 17.06
N GLU A 271 -10.50 -12.23 16.05
CA GLU A 271 -10.27 -13.35 15.14
C GLU A 271 -9.80 -14.61 15.87
N TYR A 272 -8.85 -14.47 16.80
CA TYR A 272 -8.35 -15.58 17.59
C TYR A 272 -9.47 -16.22 18.43
N GLY A 273 -10.27 -15.40 19.12
CA GLY A 273 -11.40 -15.87 19.92
C GLY A 273 -12.43 -16.64 19.10
N LEU A 274 -12.81 -16.12 17.93
CA LEU A 274 -13.75 -16.79 17.01
C LEU A 274 -13.21 -18.15 16.55
N ARG A 275 -11.93 -18.24 16.18
CA ARG A 275 -11.30 -19.50 15.78
C ARG A 275 -11.28 -20.55 16.90
N GLN A 276 -11.12 -20.13 18.16
CA GLN A 276 -11.20 -21.03 19.30
C GLN A 276 -12.61 -21.59 19.51
N VAL A 277 -13.63 -20.73 19.45
CA VAL A 277 -15.04 -21.14 19.56
C VAL A 277 -15.42 -22.13 18.46
N ASP A 278 -15.03 -21.88 17.21
CA ASP A 278 -15.28 -22.79 16.09
C ASP A 278 -14.60 -24.15 16.25
N SER A 279 -13.42 -24.17 16.86
CA SER A 279 -12.68 -25.40 17.14
C SER A 279 -13.38 -26.22 18.23
N LEU A 280 -13.84 -25.56 19.31
CA LEU A 280 -14.65 -26.18 20.36
C LEU A 280 -15.96 -26.76 19.80
N ARG A 281 -16.70 -26.00 18.98
CA ARG A 281 -17.95 -26.46 18.34
C ARG A 281 -17.74 -27.69 17.46
N ARG A 282 -16.64 -27.74 16.70
CA ARG A 282 -16.27 -28.91 15.87
C ARG A 282 -15.90 -30.14 16.70
N MET A 283 -15.34 -29.97 17.90
CA MET A 283 -15.05 -31.09 18.80
C MET A 283 -16.33 -31.65 19.44
N VAL A 284 -17.24 -30.78 19.90
CA VAL A 284 -18.52 -31.20 20.49
C VAL A 284 -19.39 -31.95 19.48
N SER A 285 -19.56 -31.42 18.27
CA SER A 285 -20.34 -32.08 17.20
C SER A 285 -19.78 -33.45 16.80
N ARG A 286 -18.46 -33.63 16.77
CA ARG A 286 -17.83 -34.92 16.49
C ARG A 286 -18.00 -35.96 17.60
N ARG A 287 -18.19 -35.54 18.87
CA ARG A 287 -18.53 -36.43 19.97
C ARG A 287 -20.00 -36.85 19.94
N GLY A 288 -20.91 -35.94 19.55
CA GLY A 288 -22.34 -36.24 19.43
C GLY A 288 -22.69 -37.28 18.36
N ASN A 289 -21.97 -37.32 17.23
CA ASN A 289 -22.18 -38.29 16.13
C ASN A 289 -21.54 -39.68 16.37
N ARG A 290 -21.01 -39.96 17.56
CA ARG A 290 -20.40 -41.27 17.90
C ARG A 290 -21.26 -42.12 18.85
N HIS A 291 -22.51 -41.71 19.05
CA HIS A 291 -23.53 -42.43 19.80
C HIS A 291 -24.72 -42.72 18.87
#